data_AF-A0A3M4SJ90-F1
#
_entry.id   AF-A0A3M4SJ90-F1
#
_cell.length_a   1.000
_cell.length_b   1.000
_cell.length_c   1.000
_cell.angle_alpha   90.00
_cell.angle_beta   90.00
_cell.angle_gamma   90.00
#
_symmetry.space_group_name_H-M   'P 1'
#
loop_
_entity.id
_entity.type
_entity.pdbx_description
1 polymer ?
#
loop_
_entity_poly.entity_id
_entity_poly.type
_entity_poly.pdbx_seq_one_letter_code
_entity_poly.pdbx_strand_id
1 'polypeptide(L)'
;QVAVIDPITCLKSRLFNLFAYWQDRKHRESVQVKIALRASNHYLRDLLVHDGYRVISEHIHRIKALALTPLGKRVYVEYGIDVLDAIPYDPALFPAAYMARERPNMLRQIGDVHRRKLIQYQRFACGPIHPSHLQPAAENDPR
;
A
#
# COMPACT_ATOMS: atom_id res chain seq x y z
N GLN A 1 17.43 12.29 22.34
CA GLN A 1 15.98 12.10 22.17
C GLN A 1 15.79 11.33 20.86
N VAL A 2 15.20 10.12 20.90
CA VAL A 2 14.99 9.33 19.67
C VAL A 2 13.67 9.79 19.06
N ALA A 3 13.70 10.35 17.85
CA ALA A 3 12.49 10.65 17.11
C ALA A 3 11.84 9.32 16.70
N VAL A 4 10.77 8.93 17.39
CA VAL A 4 9.97 7.76 17.00
C VAL A 4 9.17 8.14 15.77
N ILE A 5 9.60 7.66 14.60
CA ILE A 5 8.87 7.83 13.35
C ILE A 5 7.63 6.94 13.40
N ASP A 6 6.44 7.50 13.14
CA ASP A 6 5.23 6.70 13.04
C ASP A 6 5.34 5.69 11.86
N PRO A 7 4.79 4.47 11.98
CA PRO A 7 4.97 3.42 10.97
C PRO A 7 4.62 3.83 9.53
N ILE A 8 3.64 4.72 9.34
CA ILE A 8 3.22 5.20 8.02
C ILE A 8 4.24 6.18 7.44
N THR A 9 4.82 7.05 8.26
CA THR A 9 5.95 7.91 7.83
C THR A 9 7.19 7.07 7.53
N CYS A 10 7.43 5.99 8.26
CA CYS A 10 8.48 5.03 7.94
C CYS A 10 8.23 4.39 6.57
N LEU A 11 7.01 3.92 6.30
CA LEU A 11 6.62 3.38 5.00
C LEU A 11 6.85 4.37 3.86
N LYS A 12 6.43 5.63 4.04
CA LYS A 12 6.68 6.71 3.06
C LYS A 12 8.17 6.90 2.79
N SER A 13 8.99 6.92 3.84
CA SER A 13 10.45 7.03 3.73
C SER A 13 11.07 5.85 2.99
N ARG A 14 10.64 4.62 3.28
CA ARG A 14 11.10 3.40 2.59
C ARG A 14 10.74 3.40 1.10
N LEU A 15 9.53 3.86 0.75
CA LEU A 15 9.15 4.01 -0.65
C LEU A 15 10.03 5.02 -1.38
N PHE A 16 10.34 6.15 -0.74
CA PHE A 16 11.26 7.14 -1.31
C PHE A 16 12.66 6.55 -1.52
N ASN A 17 13.21 5.88 -0.51
CA ASN A 17 14.53 5.26 -0.57
C ASN A 17 14.62 4.15 -1.65
N LEU A 18 13.56 3.37 -1.84
CA LEU A 18 13.50 2.35 -2.88
C LEU A 18 13.73 2.95 -4.28
N PHE A 19 13.16 4.13 -4.55
CA PHE A 19 13.26 4.80 -5.84
C PHE A 19 14.32 5.90 -5.91
N ALA A 20 15.07 6.13 -4.84
CA ALA A 20 16.15 7.09 -4.83
C ALA A 20 17.24 6.72 -5.85
N TYR A 21 17.86 7.74 -6.46
CA TYR A 21 18.87 7.53 -7.51
C TYR A 21 20.16 6.89 -6.98
N TRP A 22 20.49 7.12 -5.70
CA TRP A 22 21.67 6.56 -5.04
C TRP A 22 21.44 5.16 -4.46
N GLN A 23 20.24 4.61 -4.60
CA GLN A 23 19.93 3.31 -4.00
C GLN A 23 20.33 2.18 -4.93
N ASP A 24 21.44 1.52 -4.59
CA ASP A 24 22.00 0.39 -5.34
C ASP A 24 21.37 -0.96 -4.97
N ARG A 25 20.86 -1.10 -3.74
CA ARG A 25 20.33 -2.37 -3.21
C ARG A 25 18.81 -2.43 -3.28
N LYS A 26 18.25 -2.29 -4.48
CA LYS A 26 16.79 -2.26 -4.74
C LYS A 26 16.03 -3.45 -4.11
N HIS A 27 16.57 -4.66 -4.21
CA HIS A 27 15.95 -5.85 -3.59
C HIS A 27 15.87 -5.74 -2.06
N ARG A 28 16.94 -5.26 -1.42
CA ARG A 28 16.96 -5.09 0.04
C ARG A 28 15.94 -4.03 0.48
N GLU A 29 15.82 -2.94 -0.26
CA GLU A 29 14.84 -1.90 0.06
C GLU A 29 13.40 -2.36 -0.19
N SER A 30 13.13 -3.17 -1.23
CA SER A 30 11.79 -3.69 -1.45
C SER A 30 11.35 -4.60 -0.31
N VAL A 31 12.27 -5.38 0.26
CA VAL A 31 12.03 -6.14 1.50
C VAL A 31 11.74 -5.20 2.68
N GLN A 32 12.49 -4.10 2.83
CA GLN A 32 12.22 -3.13 3.90
C GLN A 32 10.88 -2.41 3.74
N VAL A 33 10.44 -2.12 2.52
CA VAL A 33 9.08 -1.61 2.26
C VAL A 33 8.03 -2.63 2.71
N LYS A 34 8.19 -3.92 2.39
CA LYS A 34 7.30 -4.99 2.85
C LYS A 34 7.26 -5.10 4.38
N ILE A 35 8.40 -4.95 5.06
CA ILE A 35 8.46 -4.92 6.52
C ILE A 35 7.71 -3.70 7.07
N ALA A 36 7.92 -2.52 6.47
CA ALA A 36 7.22 -1.29 6.89
C ALA A 36 5.71 -1.37 6.68
N LEU A 37 5.24 -2.06 5.61
CA LEU A 37 3.82 -2.35 5.40
C LEU A 37 3.26 -3.21 6.53
N ARG A 38 3.93 -4.31 6.86
CA ARG A 38 3.51 -5.20 7.97
C ARG A 38 3.50 -4.47 9.31
N ALA A 39 4.52 -3.67 9.59
CA ALA A 39 4.57 -2.86 10.80
C ALA A 39 3.43 -1.83 10.86
N SER A 40 3.11 -1.19 9.73
CA SER A 40 1.97 -0.27 9.63
C SER A 40 0.64 -0.98 9.85
N ASN A 41 0.48 -2.18 9.28
CA ASN A 41 -0.72 -3.00 9.46
C ASN A 41 -0.93 -3.38 10.92
N HIS A 42 0.10 -3.93 11.58
CA HIS A 42 0.03 -4.28 13.00
C HIS A 42 -0.27 -3.06 13.88
N TYR A 43 0.44 -1.94 13.65
CA TYR A 43 0.19 -0.70 14.37
C TYR A 43 -1.26 -0.22 14.23
N LEU A 44 -1.81 -0.22 13.01
CA LEU A 44 -3.20 0.18 12.80
C LEU A 44 -4.21 -0.82 13.37
N ARG A 45 -3.88 -2.11 13.41
CA ARG A 45 -4.70 -3.11 14.07
C ARG A 45 -4.76 -2.85 15.57
N ASP A 46 -3.63 -2.56 16.21
CA ASP A 46 -3.57 -2.27 17.64
C ASP A 46 -4.36 -1.00 17.97
N LEU A 47 -4.17 0.09 17.20
CA LEU A 47 -4.99 1.31 17.35
C LEU A 47 -6.48 1.04 17.14
N LEU A 48 -6.84 0.20 16.17
CA LEU A 48 -8.24 -0.13 15.92
C LEU A 48 -8.87 -0.89 17.10
N VAL A 49 -8.12 -1.80 17.73
CA VAL A 49 -8.57 -2.57 18.89
C VAL A 49 -8.69 -1.69 20.14
N HIS A 50 -7.74 -0.78 20.37
CA HIS A 50 -7.65 -0.01 21.61
C HIS A 50 -8.37 1.34 21.56
N ASP A 51 -8.25 2.08 20.45
CA ASP A 51 -8.72 3.46 20.31
C ASP A 51 -9.91 3.59 19.34
N GLY A 52 -10.18 2.55 18.55
CA GLY A 52 -11.30 2.46 17.65
C GLY A 52 -11.12 3.16 16.30
N TYR A 53 -12.14 3.03 15.44
CA TYR A 53 -12.07 3.46 14.04
C TYR A 53 -11.75 4.94 13.83
N ARG A 54 -12.24 5.82 14.72
CA ARG A 54 -12.07 7.27 14.57
C ARG A 54 -10.59 7.67 14.48
N VAL A 55 -9.74 7.05 15.30
CA VAL A 55 -8.30 7.32 15.35
C VAL A 55 -7.60 6.83 14.08
N ILE A 56 -7.95 5.63 13.59
CA ILE A 56 -7.30 5.07 12.39
C ILE A 56 -7.80 5.68 11.08
N SER A 57 -8.95 6.36 11.08
CA SER A 57 -9.54 6.92 9.86
C SER A 57 -8.58 7.86 9.13
N GLU A 58 -7.87 8.75 9.83
CA GLU A 58 -6.87 9.64 9.25
C GLU A 58 -5.68 8.85 8.66
N HIS A 59 -5.25 7.80 9.36
CA HIS A 59 -4.18 6.93 8.90
C HIS A 59 -4.54 6.18 7.61
N ILE A 60 -5.78 5.70 7.48
CA ILE A 60 -6.31 5.11 6.25
C ILE A 60 -6.25 6.13 5.10
N HIS A 61 -6.66 7.38 5.35
CA HIS A 61 -6.56 8.44 4.34
C HIS A 61 -5.11 8.71 3.92
N ARG A 62 -4.16 8.71 4.86
CA ARG A 62 -2.72 8.87 4.58
C ARG A 62 -2.18 7.71 3.73
N ILE A 63 -2.57 6.47 4.03
CA ILE A 63 -2.18 5.29 3.23
C ILE A 63 -2.77 5.34 1.83
N LYS A 64 -4.06 5.68 1.71
CA LYS A 64 -4.72 5.88 0.41
C LYS A 64 -4.01 6.95 -0.42
N ALA A 65 -3.68 8.09 0.20
CA ALA A 65 -2.95 9.17 -0.46
C ALA A 65 -1.57 8.69 -0.93
N LEU A 66 -0.87 7.92 -0.09
CA LEU A 66 0.43 7.34 -0.42
C LEU A 66 0.35 6.37 -1.62
N ALA A 67 -0.65 5.49 -1.66
CA ALA A 67 -0.90 4.59 -2.80
C ALA A 67 -1.15 5.36 -4.10
N LEU A 68 -1.82 6.52 -4.03
CA LEU A 68 -2.10 7.40 -5.16
C LEU A 68 -0.91 8.27 -5.62
N THR A 69 0.23 8.25 -4.92
CA THR A 69 1.43 8.96 -5.37
C THR A 69 2.08 8.28 -6.59
N PRO A 70 2.94 8.98 -7.35
CA PRO A 70 3.73 8.34 -8.41
C PRO A 70 4.53 7.13 -7.92
N LEU A 71 5.12 7.21 -6.71
CA LEU A 71 5.89 6.12 -6.12
C LEU A 71 5.00 4.95 -5.66
N GLY A 72 3.82 5.23 -5.10
CA GLY A 72 2.84 4.19 -4.74
C GLY A 72 2.37 3.38 -5.96
N LYS A 73 2.03 4.07 -7.05
CA LYS A 73 1.66 3.41 -8.31
C LYS A 73 2.83 2.62 -8.92
N ARG A 74 4.04 3.18 -8.82
CA ARG A 74 5.25 2.57 -9.35
C ARG A 74 5.65 1.31 -8.58
N VAL A 75 5.57 1.33 -7.25
CA VAL A 75 5.92 0.17 -6.42
C VAL A 75 4.97 -1.00 -6.64
N TYR A 76 3.69 -0.71 -6.90
CA TYR A 76 2.73 -1.72 -7.29
C TYR A 76 3.20 -2.44 -8.57
N VAL A 77 3.50 -1.71 -9.65
CA VAL A 77 3.88 -2.32 -10.92
C VAL A 77 5.26 -2.98 -10.88
N GLU A 78 6.28 -2.31 -10.34
CA GLU A 78 7.68 -2.77 -10.41
C GLU A 78 8.02 -3.87 -9.40
N TYR A 79 7.32 -3.91 -8.25
CA TYR A 79 7.64 -4.82 -7.15
C TYR A 79 6.46 -5.67 -6.68
N GLY A 80 5.27 -5.50 -7.26
CA GLY A 80 4.06 -6.23 -6.84
C GLY A 80 3.63 -5.91 -5.42
N ILE A 81 3.99 -4.72 -4.92
CA ILE A 81 3.70 -4.28 -3.55
C ILE A 81 2.49 -3.36 -3.58
N ASP A 82 1.39 -3.77 -2.94
CA ASP A 82 0.24 -2.89 -2.74
C ASP A 82 0.38 -2.13 -1.42
N VAL A 83 0.37 -0.79 -1.50
CA VAL A 83 0.46 0.07 -0.32
C VAL A 83 -0.78 -0.08 0.57
N LEU A 84 -1.92 -0.50 0.03
CA LEU A 84 -3.13 -0.76 0.81
C LEU A 84 -3.00 -1.97 1.74
N ASP A 85 -2.01 -2.84 1.56
CA ASP A 85 -1.72 -3.95 2.49
C ASP A 85 -1.34 -3.44 3.89
N ALA A 86 -1.02 -2.14 4.05
CA ALA A 86 -0.86 -1.50 5.35
C ALA A 86 -2.18 -1.33 6.12
N ILE A 87 -3.34 -1.43 5.48
CA ILE A 87 -4.65 -1.29 6.14
C ILE A 87 -5.10 -2.67 6.61
N PRO A 88 -5.31 -2.90 7.92
CA PRO A 88 -5.80 -4.19 8.40
C PRO A 88 -7.19 -4.49 7.83
N TYR A 89 -7.47 -5.78 7.63
CA TYR A 89 -8.79 -6.27 7.25
C TYR A 89 -9.34 -7.09 8.41
N ASP A 90 -10.29 -6.51 9.13
CA ASP A 90 -10.99 -7.18 10.23
C ASP A 90 -12.45 -6.71 10.26
N PRO A 91 -13.37 -7.35 9.52
CA PRO A 91 -14.76 -6.91 9.41
C PRO A 91 -15.49 -6.74 10.75
N ALA A 92 -15.04 -7.43 11.81
CA ALA A 92 -15.64 -7.32 13.14
C ALA A 92 -15.27 -6.03 13.87
N LEU A 93 -14.12 -5.43 13.53
CA LEU A 93 -13.61 -4.22 14.18
C LEU A 93 -13.96 -2.93 13.42
N PHE A 94 -14.23 -3.02 12.13
CA PHE A 94 -14.55 -1.85 11.31
C PHE A 94 -16.06 -1.52 11.33
N PRO A 95 -16.43 -0.23 11.24
CA PRO A 95 -17.84 0.16 11.10
C PRO A 95 -18.46 -0.42 9.83
N ALA A 96 -19.73 -0.84 9.92
CA ALA A 96 -20.47 -1.40 8.79
C ALA A 96 -20.51 -0.44 7.58
N ALA A 97 -20.65 0.86 7.82
CA ALA A 97 -20.64 1.88 6.76
C ALA A 97 -19.31 1.93 6.01
N TYR A 98 -18.18 1.81 6.72
CA TYR A 98 -16.86 1.76 6.11
C TYR A 98 -16.71 0.50 5.25
N MET A 99 -17.12 -0.66 5.79
CA MET A 99 -17.03 -1.95 5.09
C MET A 99 -17.93 -2.03 3.86
N ALA A 100 -19.15 -1.50 3.93
CA ALA A 100 -20.12 -1.58 2.85
C ALA A 100 -19.89 -0.55 1.73
N ARG A 101 -19.27 0.61 2.05
CA ARG A 101 -19.21 1.73 1.10
C ARG A 101 -17.81 2.29 0.91
N GLU A 102 -17.15 2.73 1.98
CA GLU A 102 -15.89 3.47 1.87
C GLU A 102 -14.75 2.59 1.37
N ARG A 103 -14.60 1.39 1.94
CA ARG A 103 -13.56 0.44 1.55
C ARG A 103 -13.73 -0.04 0.10
N PRO A 104 -14.91 -0.53 -0.35
CA PRO A 104 -15.11 -0.91 -1.75
C PRO A 104 -14.82 0.23 -2.75
N ASN A 105 -15.23 1.47 -2.41
CA ASN A 105 -14.97 2.62 -3.26
C ASN A 105 -13.47 2.95 -3.34
N MET A 106 -12.76 2.86 -2.21
CA MET A 106 -11.31 3.03 -2.17
C MET A 106 -10.59 1.97 -3.00
N LEU A 107 -10.95 0.69 -2.82
CA LEU A 107 -10.36 -0.42 -3.58
C LEU A 107 -10.61 -0.27 -5.09
N ARG A 108 -11.83 0.10 -5.50
CA ARG A 108 -12.14 0.38 -6.91
C ARG A 108 -11.28 1.51 -7.47
N GLN A 109 -11.19 2.63 -6.75
CA GLN A 109 -10.38 3.77 -7.18
C GLN A 109 -8.90 3.41 -7.34
N ILE A 110 -8.33 2.69 -6.38
CA ILE A 110 -6.92 2.27 -6.42
C ILE A 110 -6.70 1.22 -7.51
N GLY A 111 -7.59 0.24 -7.64
CA GLY A 111 -7.57 -0.76 -8.70
C GLY A 111 -7.59 -0.15 -10.11
N ASP A 112 -8.40 0.88 -10.34
CA ASP A 112 -8.43 1.61 -11.62
C ASP A 112 -7.10 2.31 -11.90
N VAL A 113 -6.51 2.94 -10.89
CA VAL A 113 -5.22 3.63 -11.00
C VAL A 113 -4.08 2.63 -11.26
N HIS A 114 -4.07 1.51 -10.55
CA HIS A 114 -3.12 0.41 -10.73
C HIS A 114 -3.21 -0.18 -12.14
N ARG A 115 -4.44 -0.48 -12.62
CA ARG A 115 -4.68 -0.98 -13.98
C ARG A 115 -4.17 -0.01 -15.04
N ARG A 116 -4.50 1.28 -14.94
CA ARG A 116 -4.01 2.31 -15.87
C ARG A 116 -2.49 2.39 -15.86
N LYS A 117 -1.86 2.30 -14.70
CA LYS A 117 -0.39 2.33 -14.57
C LYS A 117 0.27 1.10 -15.20
N LEU A 118 -0.30 -0.09 -14.99
CA LEU A 118 0.18 -1.32 -15.60
C LEU A 118 0.08 -1.26 -17.14
N ILE A 119 -1.05 -0.80 -17.68
CA ILE A 119 -1.23 -0.59 -19.13
C ILE A 119 -0.17 0.40 -19.67
N GLN A 120 0.12 1.47 -18.93
CA GLN A 120 1.17 2.41 -19.31
C GLN A 120 2.54 1.70 -19.42
N TYR A 121 2.90 0.86 -18.44
CA TYR A 121 4.17 0.12 -18.45
C TYR A 121 4.25 -0.85 -19.63
N GLN A 122 3.16 -1.57 -19.90
CA GLN A 122 3.07 -2.51 -21.03
C GLN A 122 3.21 -1.82 -22.38
N ARG A 123 2.65 -0.61 -22.54
CA ARG A 123 2.68 0.14 -23.80
C ARG A 123 3.98 0.87 -24.07
N PHE A 124 4.61 1.41 -23.03
CA PHE A 124 5.70 2.37 -23.17
C PHE A 124 7.02 1.93 -22.53
N ALA A 125 7.12 0.68 -22.05
CA ALA A 125 8.32 0.12 -21.43
C ALA A 125 8.94 1.03 -20.34
N CYS A 126 8.09 1.65 -19.50
CA CYS A 126 8.50 2.65 -18.50
C CYS A 126 9.36 2.08 -17.34
N GLY A 127 9.61 0.78 -17.31
CA GLY A 127 10.33 0.09 -16.24
C GLY A 127 9.97 -1.40 -16.19
N PRO A 128 10.54 -2.16 -15.23
CA PRO A 128 10.22 -3.56 -15.05
C PRO A 128 8.75 -3.75 -14.64
N ILE A 129 8.14 -4.85 -15.06
CA ILE A 129 6.82 -5.27 -14.58
C ILE A 129 7.04 -6.48 -13.68
N HIS A 130 6.53 -6.43 -12.46
CA HIS A 130 6.64 -7.53 -11.51
C HIS A 130 5.89 -8.77 -12.03
N PRO A 131 6.45 -9.99 -11.88
CA PRO A 131 5.85 -11.22 -12.42
C PRO A 131 4.40 -11.50 -11.98
N SER A 132 3.99 -10.99 -10.80
CA SER A 132 2.60 -11.12 -10.32
C SER A 132 1.56 -10.50 -11.25
N HIS A 133 1.96 -9.57 -12.12
CA HIS A 133 1.06 -8.90 -13.07
C HIS A 133 1.03 -9.56 -14.44
N LEU A 134 1.85 -10.59 -14.66
CA LEU A 134 1.95 -11.32 -15.92
C LEU A 134 1.14 -12.63 -15.90
N GLN A 135 0.73 -13.07 -14.72
CA GLN A 135 -0.14 -14.23 -14.55
C GLN A 135 -1.60 -13.79 -14.66
N PRO A 136 -2.49 -14.58 -15.29
CA PRO A 136 -3.92 -14.32 -15.24
C PRO A 136 -4.37 -14.31 -13.77
N ALA A 137 -5.14 -13.29 -13.38
CA ALA A 137 -5.61 -13.13 -12.00
C ALA A 137 -6.35 -14.41 -11.56
N ALA A 138 -5.94 -15.01 -10.45
CA ALA A 138 -6.73 -16.07 -9.83
C ALA A 138 -8.12 -15.49 -9.47
N GLU A 139 -9.19 -16.13 -9.92
CA GLU A 139 -10.59 -15.65 -9.81
C GLU A 139 -11.09 -15.43 -8.37
N ASN A 140 -10.29 -15.77 -7.35
CA ASN A 140 -10.70 -15.83 -5.94
C ASN A 140 -9.74 -15.09 -4.99
N ASP A 141 -9.33 -13.86 -5.30
CA ASP A 141 -8.72 -13.00 -4.28
C ASP A 141 -9.84 -12.25 -3.53
N PRO A 142 -10.13 -12.56 -2.26
CA PRO A 142 -11.18 -11.91 -1.48
C PRO A 142 -10.79 -10.49 -1.02
N ARG A 143 -9.69 -9.93 -1.55
CA ARG A 143 -9.20 -8.58 -1.26
C ARG A 143 -10.04 -7.48 -1.90
#